data_AF-A0AAV6U8I0-F1
#
_entry.id   AF-A0AAV6U8I0-F1
#
_cell.length_a   1.000
_cell.length_b   1.000
_cell.length_c   1.000
_cell.angle_alpha   90.00
_cell.angle_beta   90.00
_cell.angle_gamma   90.00
#
_symmetry.space_group_name_H-M   'P 1'
#
loop_
_entity.id
_entity.type
_entity.pdbx_description
1 polymer ?
#
loop_
_entity_poly.entity_id
_entity_poly.type
_entity_poly.pdbx_seq_one_letter_code
_entity_poly.pdbx_strand_id
1 'polypeptide(L)'
;MLPTVPSKSKELVAKLVCSTEQEKCMLGNWVVCKDKYEALTSDVQNGSELISWYAWDSNSERRTVKTVKEGTLDDAINTLEEQIPSFLEHCFIKQSQSEYFQDSKKNVSEKKCLLQVDFCENFTIMQQDEVQSAHWTNDQVSIYTAVAHTITEKVTVMYVDDEEVKSQVAKLEKRWDNISALPKTHETHCVRTEGVNTVRYSMTSKTDGKVFHSKN
;
A
#
# COMPACT_ATOMS: atom_id res chain seq x y z
N MET A 1 -11.41 -4.25 33.62
CA MET A 1 -11.55 -3.01 32.80
C MET A 1 -10.84 -3.23 31.48
N LEU A 2 -11.33 -2.65 30.38
CA LEU A 2 -10.65 -2.73 29.07
C LEU A 2 -9.40 -1.83 29.07
N PRO A 3 -8.33 -2.20 28.35
CA PRO A 3 -7.11 -1.40 28.28
C PRO A 3 -7.38 -0.05 27.62
N THR A 4 -6.69 0.99 28.08
CA THR A 4 -6.82 2.36 27.54
C THR A 4 -6.03 2.49 26.22
N VAL A 5 -6.46 1.76 25.20
CA VAL A 5 -5.83 1.74 23.87
C VAL A 5 -6.19 3.02 23.11
N PRO A 6 -5.22 3.74 22.54
CA PRO A 6 -5.49 4.93 21.74
C PRO A 6 -6.39 4.64 20.53
N SER A 7 -7.33 5.53 20.25
CA SER A 7 -8.23 5.40 19.09
C SER A 7 -7.58 5.81 17.76
N LYS A 8 -6.45 6.53 17.80
CA LYS A 8 -5.72 6.95 16.60
C LYS A 8 -4.45 6.14 16.39
N SER A 9 -4.24 5.71 15.16
CA SER A 9 -3.06 4.91 14.74
C SER A 9 -1.74 5.57 15.11
N LYS A 10 -1.57 6.88 14.89
CA LYS A 10 -0.35 7.61 15.26
C LYS A 10 -0.06 7.57 16.76
N GLU A 11 -1.10 7.72 17.58
CA GLU A 11 -0.97 7.69 19.04
C GLU A 11 -0.67 6.26 19.53
N LEU A 12 -1.28 5.26 18.90
CA LEU A 12 -0.99 3.84 19.16
C LEU A 12 0.47 3.50 18.85
N VAL A 13 0.96 3.85 17.65
CA VAL A 13 2.36 3.63 17.26
C VAL A 13 3.31 4.29 18.27
N ALA A 14 3.08 5.54 18.64
CA ALA A 14 3.91 6.25 19.61
C ALA A 14 3.96 5.58 21.00
N LYS A 15 2.88 4.88 21.40
CA LYS A 15 2.87 4.07 22.62
C LYS A 15 3.55 2.71 22.46
N LEU A 16 3.53 2.11 21.28
CA LEU A 16 4.08 0.78 21.04
C LEU A 16 5.60 0.76 20.84
N VAL A 17 6.21 1.86 20.37
CA VAL A 17 7.65 1.88 20.03
C VAL A 17 8.46 2.92 20.80
N CYS A 18 9.76 2.68 20.96
CA CYS A 18 10.71 3.64 21.54
C CYS A 18 10.92 4.87 20.66
N SER A 19 10.91 4.69 19.34
CA SER A 19 11.03 5.77 18.36
C SER A 19 10.28 5.42 17.08
N THR A 20 9.50 6.36 16.55
CA THR A 20 8.76 6.20 15.29
C THR A 20 9.63 6.36 14.04
N GLU A 21 10.85 6.87 14.20
CA GLU A 21 11.78 7.14 13.10
C GLU A 21 12.83 6.03 12.94
N GLN A 22 13.04 5.23 13.98
CA GLN A 22 14.03 4.16 13.96
C GLN A 22 13.49 2.89 13.32
N GLU A 23 14.15 2.48 12.24
CA GLU A 23 13.82 1.26 11.49
C GLU A 23 13.83 0.01 12.39
N LYS A 24 14.76 -0.10 13.35
CA LYS A 24 14.81 -1.23 14.28
C LYS A 24 13.56 -1.35 15.15
N CYS A 25 12.95 -0.24 15.54
CA CYS A 25 11.72 -0.25 16.34
C CYS A 25 10.50 -0.62 15.50
N MET A 26 10.47 -0.17 14.24
CA MET A 26 9.29 -0.26 13.37
C MET A 26 9.28 -1.50 12.47
N LEU A 27 10.45 -2.02 12.08
CA LEU A 27 10.62 -3.19 11.20
C LEU A 27 11.24 -4.40 11.92
N GLY A 28 11.91 -4.18 13.05
CA GLY A 28 12.68 -5.22 13.75
C GLY A 28 11.86 -6.03 14.74
N ASN A 29 10.86 -6.79 14.26
CA ASN A 29 10.06 -7.75 15.03
C ASN A 29 9.52 -7.26 16.39
N TRP A 30 9.40 -5.93 16.61
CA TRP A 30 8.97 -5.22 17.83
C TRP A 30 9.52 -5.70 19.20
N VAL A 31 10.35 -6.75 19.25
CA VAL A 31 10.90 -7.38 20.47
C VAL A 31 11.61 -6.35 21.35
N VAL A 32 12.25 -5.36 20.72
CA VAL A 32 12.98 -4.29 21.40
C VAL A 32 12.06 -3.39 22.24
N CYS A 33 10.79 -3.27 21.87
CA CYS A 33 9.80 -2.41 22.54
C CYS A 33 8.70 -3.23 23.22
N LYS A 34 8.96 -4.51 23.50
CA LYS A 34 7.92 -5.41 24.04
C LYS A 34 7.42 -4.98 25.42
N ASP A 35 8.31 -4.41 26.22
CA ASP A 35 8.01 -3.76 27.50
C ASP A 35 6.91 -2.68 27.38
N LYS A 36 6.89 -1.92 26.29
CA LYS A 36 5.87 -0.88 26.07
C LYS A 36 4.49 -1.45 25.77
N TYR A 37 4.43 -2.57 25.06
CA TYR A 37 3.19 -3.29 24.82
C TYR A 37 2.65 -3.88 26.13
N GLU A 38 3.52 -4.54 26.90
CA GLU A 38 3.16 -5.11 28.20
C GLU A 38 2.63 -4.02 29.15
N ALA A 39 3.21 -2.82 29.14
CA ALA A 39 2.70 -1.67 29.89
C ALA A 39 1.37 -1.11 29.36
N LEU A 40 1.06 -1.30 28.07
CA LEU A 40 -0.24 -0.91 27.49
C LEU A 40 -1.36 -1.89 27.89
N THR A 41 -1.01 -3.17 28.08
CA THR A 41 -1.94 -4.25 28.41
C THR A 41 -1.93 -4.64 29.89
N SER A 42 -1.09 -4.02 30.72
CA SER A 42 -0.92 -4.38 32.14
C SER A 42 -2.16 -4.14 33.00
N ASP A 43 -3.00 -3.16 32.61
CA ASP A 43 -4.23 -2.82 33.34
C ASP A 43 -5.38 -3.79 33.04
N VAL A 44 -5.13 -4.76 32.17
CA VAL A 44 -6.09 -5.78 31.82
C VAL A 44 -6.13 -6.83 32.92
N GLN A 45 -7.27 -6.88 33.62
CA GLN A 45 -7.55 -7.99 34.52
C GLN A 45 -7.86 -9.23 33.67
N ASN A 46 -7.10 -10.31 33.86
CA ASN A 46 -7.42 -11.62 33.30
C ASN A 46 -8.83 -12.03 33.74
N GLY A 47 -9.79 -11.85 32.84
CA GLY A 47 -11.18 -12.23 33.03
C GLY A 47 -11.47 -13.46 32.18
N SER A 48 -12.09 -14.47 32.78
CA SER A 48 -12.66 -15.62 32.05
C SER A 48 -13.93 -15.24 31.26
N GLU A 49 -14.26 -13.95 31.20
CA GLU A 49 -15.45 -13.44 30.53
C GLU A 49 -15.32 -13.56 29.02
N LEU A 50 -16.35 -14.10 28.40
CA LEU A 50 -16.47 -14.14 26.95
C LEU A 50 -16.79 -12.75 26.44
N ILE A 51 -15.94 -12.25 25.57
CA ILE A 51 -16.11 -11.00 24.85
C ILE A 51 -16.25 -11.27 23.36
N SER A 52 -16.78 -10.29 22.64
CA SER A 52 -16.75 -10.27 21.19
C SER A 52 -16.02 -9.03 20.68
N TRP A 53 -15.27 -9.20 19.60
CA TRP A 53 -14.58 -8.09 18.92
C TRP A 53 -14.66 -8.24 17.41
N TYR A 54 -14.39 -7.14 16.70
CA TYR A 54 -14.35 -7.14 15.25
C TYR A 54 -12.93 -7.35 14.75
N ALA A 55 -12.76 -8.18 13.73
CA ALA A 55 -11.51 -8.38 13.03
C ALA A 55 -11.73 -8.30 11.50
N TRP A 56 -10.65 -8.05 10.76
CA TRP A 56 -10.65 -8.13 9.31
C TRP A 56 -10.00 -9.44 8.90
N ASP A 57 -10.74 -10.30 8.20
CA ASP A 57 -10.29 -11.61 7.72
C ASP A 57 -10.44 -11.73 6.21
N SER A 58 -9.67 -12.64 5.61
CA SER A 58 -9.89 -13.05 4.22
C SER A 58 -10.87 -14.22 4.16
N ASN A 59 -11.95 -14.07 3.40
CA ASN A 59 -12.87 -15.19 3.16
C ASN A 59 -12.29 -16.20 2.15
N SER A 60 -13.04 -17.27 1.85
CA SER A 60 -12.68 -18.29 0.85
C SER A 60 -12.43 -17.73 -0.56
N GLU A 61 -12.93 -16.54 -0.86
CA GLU A 61 -12.73 -15.82 -2.13
C GLU A 61 -11.61 -14.77 -2.06
N ARG A 62 -10.77 -14.78 -1.00
CA ARG A 62 -9.70 -13.80 -0.74
C ARG A 62 -10.20 -12.35 -0.63
N ARG A 63 -11.47 -12.15 -0.32
CA ARG A 63 -12.01 -10.82 -0.03
C ARG A 63 -11.84 -10.51 1.46
N THR A 64 -11.38 -9.31 1.75
CA THR A 64 -11.31 -8.81 3.12
C THR A 64 -12.71 -8.49 3.63
N VAL A 65 -13.13 -9.18 4.68
CA VAL A 65 -14.46 -9.04 5.29
C VAL A 65 -14.32 -8.75 6.78
N LYS A 66 -15.23 -7.93 7.32
CA LYS A 66 -15.30 -7.65 8.75
C LYS A 66 -16.04 -8.79 9.44
N THR A 67 -15.35 -9.54 10.29
CA THR A 67 -15.88 -10.69 11.02
C THR A 67 -16.04 -10.36 12.50
N VAL A 68 -17.00 -11.01 13.15
CA VAL A 68 -17.11 -11.01 14.62
C VAL A 68 -16.34 -12.22 15.13
N LYS A 69 -15.43 -11.98 16.07
CA LYS A 69 -14.71 -13.00 16.83
C LYS A 69 -15.29 -13.05 18.23
N GLU A 70 -15.36 -14.23 18.80
CA GLU A 70 -15.78 -14.48 20.18
C GLU A 70 -14.68 -15.27 20.88
N GLY A 71 -14.40 -14.91 22.13
CA GLY A 71 -13.31 -15.51 22.89
C GLY A 71 -13.09 -14.78 24.21
N THR A 72 -12.00 -15.11 24.89
CA THR A 72 -11.59 -14.41 26.10
C THR A 72 -10.92 -13.08 25.76
N LEU A 73 -10.75 -12.23 26.78
CA LEU A 73 -9.99 -11.01 26.64
C LEU A 73 -8.52 -11.27 26.25
N ASP A 74 -7.95 -12.37 26.74
CA ASP A 74 -6.60 -12.81 26.38
C ASP A 74 -6.51 -13.16 24.88
N ASP A 75 -7.54 -13.81 24.32
CA ASP A 75 -7.59 -14.13 22.88
C ASP A 75 -7.60 -12.86 22.02
N ALA A 76 -8.34 -11.83 22.43
CA ALA A 76 -8.37 -10.55 21.74
C ALA A 76 -7.02 -9.81 21.80
N ILE A 77 -6.34 -9.88 22.94
CA ILE A 77 -5.01 -9.27 23.15
C ILE A 77 -3.96 -10.01 22.33
N ASN A 78 -3.97 -11.34 22.33
CA ASN A 78 -3.06 -12.14 21.51
C ASN A 78 -3.26 -11.85 20.00
N THR A 79 -4.52 -11.72 19.57
CA THR A 79 -4.84 -11.31 18.19
C THR A 79 -4.24 -9.93 17.85
N LEU A 80 -4.27 -8.99 18.79
CA LEU A 80 -3.65 -7.68 18.61
C LEU A 80 -2.11 -7.80 18.54
N GLU A 81 -1.50 -8.57 19.44
CA GLU A 81 -0.04 -8.80 19.48
C GLU A 81 0.49 -9.34 18.14
N GLU A 82 -0.23 -10.30 17.55
CA GLU A 82 0.11 -10.90 16.25
C GLU A 82 0.07 -9.89 15.09
N GLN A 83 -0.78 -8.87 15.18
CA GLN A 83 -0.96 -7.87 14.11
C GLN A 83 0.01 -6.68 14.23
N ILE A 84 0.54 -6.41 15.43
CA ILE A 84 1.46 -5.28 15.69
C ILE A 84 2.67 -5.25 14.73
N PRO A 85 3.41 -6.35 14.48
CA PRO A 85 4.58 -6.30 13.61
C PRO A 85 4.26 -5.77 12.21
N SER A 86 3.24 -6.35 11.56
CA SER A 86 2.83 -5.95 10.21
C SER A 86 2.25 -4.52 10.18
N PHE A 87 1.53 -4.14 11.23
CA PHE A 87 0.99 -2.78 11.37
C PHE A 87 2.09 -1.72 11.51
N LEU A 88 3.11 -1.96 12.35
CA LEU A 88 4.25 -1.05 12.50
C LEU A 88 5.05 -0.92 11.21
N GLU A 89 5.30 -2.05 10.54
CA GLU A 89 5.96 -2.08 9.24
C GLU A 89 5.21 -1.21 8.22
N HIS A 90 3.90 -1.42 8.09
CA HIS A 90 3.05 -0.63 7.19
C HIS A 90 3.14 0.88 7.51
N CYS A 91 3.05 1.25 8.78
CA CYS A 91 3.11 2.65 9.20
C CYS A 91 4.44 3.31 8.83
N PHE A 92 5.56 2.62 9.07
CA PHE A 92 6.90 3.13 8.77
C PHE A 92 7.18 3.25 7.28
N ILE A 93 6.78 2.25 6.50
CA ILE A 93 6.90 2.24 5.04
C ILE A 93 6.11 3.41 4.46
N LYS A 94 4.83 3.54 4.84
CA LYS A 94 3.96 4.63 4.39
C LYS A 94 4.56 5.99 4.71
N GLN A 95 5.04 6.18 5.94
CA GLN A 95 5.65 7.45 6.36
C GLN A 95 6.91 7.75 5.53
N SER A 96 7.83 6.79 5.42
CA SER A 96 9.09 6.94 4.68
C SER A 96 8.86 7.27 3.20
N GLN A 97 7.85 6.64 2.58
CA GLN A 97 7.47 6.93 1.20
C GLN A 97 6.89 8.33 1.05
N SER A 98 6.00 8.73 1.97
CA SER A 98 5.41 10.07 1.96
C SER A 98 6.51 11.13 2.09
N GLU A 99 7.47 10.96 2.99
CA GLU A 99 8.61 11.87 3.16
C GLU A 99 9.45 11.94 1.88
N TYR A 100 9.80 10.79 1.30
CA TYR A 100 10.58 10.74 0.06
C TYR A 100 9.84 11.37 -1.13
N PHE A 101 8.53 11.16 -1.24
CA PHE A 101 7.69 11.79 -2.26
C PHE A 101 7.66 13.31 -2.11
N GLN A 102 7.47 13.81 -0.89
CA GLN A 102 7.46 15.26 -0.62
C GLN A 102 8.83 15.90 -0.91
N ASP A 103 9.92 15.22 -0.57
CA ASP A 103 11.27 15.68 -0.91
C ASP A 103 11.51 15.68 -2.42
N SER A 104 11.14 14.58 -3.10
CA SER A 104 11.24 14.46 -4.57
C SER A 104 10.42 15.53 -5.28
N LYS A 105 9.23 15.85 -4.76
CA LYS A 105 8.35 16.89 -5.29
C LYS A 105 8.93 18.30 -5.11
N LYS A 106 9.62 18.57 -4.00
CA LYS A 106 10.33 19.84 -3.78
C LYS A 106 11.57 19.99 -4.66
N ASN A 107 12.24 18.87 -4.95
CA ASN A 107 13.50 18.82 -5.70
C ASN A 107 13.33 18.44 -7.18
N VAL A 108 12.13 18.62 -7.76
CA VAL A 108 11.89 18.46 -9.20
C VAL A 108 12.80 19.44 -9.96
N SER A 109 13.35 19.03 -11.10
CA SER A 109 14.22 19.88 -11.94
C SER A 109 13.72 19.85 -13.39
N GLU A 110 14.22 20.74 -14.25
CA GLU A 110 13.83 20.76 -15.68
C GLU A 110 14.10 19.42 -16.40
N LYS A 111 15.04 18.61 -15.90
CA LYS A 111 15.42 17.32 -16.46
C LYS A 111 14.72 16.11 -15.82
N LYS A 112 13.91 16.32 -14.77
CA LYS A 112 13.27 15.24 -14.01
C LYS A 112 11.80 15.57 -13.78
N CYS A 113 10.92 14.64 -14.10
CA CYS A 113 9.49 14.71 -13.77
C CYS A 113 9.18 13.66 -12.70
N LEU A 114 8.31 14.00 -11.75
CA LEU A 114 7.78 13.06 -10.78
C LEU A 114 6.34 12.70 -11.18
N LEU A 115 6.09 11.44 -11.51
CA LEU A 115 4.77 10.95 -11.89
C LEU A 115 4.11 10.26 -10.69
N GLN A 116 2.98 10.76 -10.25
CA GLN A 116 2.10 10.09 -9.30
C GLN A 116 0.98 9.41 -10.09
N VAL A 117 0.86 8.11 -9.94
CA VAL A 117 -0.12 7.29 -10.67
C VAL A 117 -1.06 6.66 -9.66
N ASP A 118 -2.36 6.64 -9.97
CA ASP A 118 -3.34 5.84 -9.22
C ASP A 118 -3.70 4.57 -9.99
N PHE A 119 -4.31 3.60 -9.31
CA PHE A 119 -4.81 2.40 -9.97
C PHE A 119 -5.93 2.75 -10.95
N CYS A 120 -5.95 2.10 -12.12
CA CYS A 120 -7.08 2.24 -13.04
C CYS A 120 -8.36 1.74 -12.37
N GLU A 121 -9.41 2.55 -12.39
CA GLU A 121 -10.74 2.12 -12.00
C GLU A 121 -11.60 1.90 -13.26
N ASN A 122 -12.41 0.84 -13.23
CA ASN A 122 -13.38 0.56 -14.27
C ASN A 122 -14.69 1.26 -13.94
N PHE A 123 -15.06 2.24 -14.74
CA PHE A 123 -16.31 2.96 -14.62
C PHE A 123 -17.34 2.34 -15.55
N THR A 124 -18.49 1.98 -14.99
CA THR A 124 -19.65 1.55 -15.78
C THR A 124 -20.35 2.79 -16.30
N ILE A 125 -20.48 2.92 -17.63
CA ILE A 125 -21.25 4.00 -18.24
C ILE A 125 -22.72 3.72 -17.92
N MET A 126 -23.38 4.68 -17.29
CA MET A 126 -24.82 4.64 -17.01
C MET A 126 -25.48 5.85 -17.66
N GLN A 127 -26.50 5.64 -18.48
CA GLN A 127 -27.29 6.73 -19.03
C GLN A 127 -28.37 7.16 -18.04
N GLN A 128 -28.56 8.47 -17.88
CA GLN A 128 -29.43 9.04 -16.84
C GLN A 128 -30.92 8.63 -16.97
N ASP A 129 -31.35 8.17 -18.15
CA ASP A 129 -32.71 7.70 -18.47
C ASP A 129 -32.71 6.30 -19.14
N GLU A 130 -31.94 5.35 -18.61
CA GLU A 130 -31.83 4.00 -19.16
C GLU A 130 -33.15 3.21 -19.05
N VAL A 131 -33.60 2.63 -20.17
CA VAL A 131 -34.72 1.68 -20.19
C VAL A 131 -34.32 0.38 -19.47
N GLN A 132 -35.26 -0.28 -18.80
CA GLN A 132 -34.99 -1.48 -17.98
C GLN A 132 -34.21 -2.60 -18.69
N SER A 133 -34.31 -2.70 -20.02
CA SER A 133 -33.61 -3.70 -20.83
C SER A 133 -32.10 -3.44 -20.97
N ALA A 134 -31.63 -2.20 -20.78
CA ALA A 134 -30.22 -1.84 -20.84
C ALA A 134 -29.47 -2.13 -19.52
N HIS A 135 -30.20 -2.44 -18.45
CA HIS A 135 -29.67 -2.67 -17.10
C HIS A 135 -28.66 -3.84 -16.96
N TRP A 136 -28.56 -4.70 -17.98
CA TRP A 136 -27.69 -5.88 -17.97
C TRP A 136 -26.47 -5.77 -18.91
N THR A 137 -26.38 -4.70 -19.70
CA THR A 137 -25.31 -4.50 -20.69
C THR A 137 -24.87 -3.05 -20.69
N ASN A 138 -23.95 -2.73 -19.77
CA ASN A 138 -23.33 -1.42 -19.70
C ASN A 138 -21.87 -1.52 -20.13
N ASP A 139 -21.47 -0.67 -21.05
CA ASP A 139 -20.07 -0.54 -21.44
C ASP A 139 -19.26 -0.04 -20.24
N GLN A 140 -18.05 -0.56 -20.10
CA GLN A 140 -17.10 -0.13 -19.09
C GLN A 140 -15.95 0.62 -19.75
N VAL A 141 -15.52 1.70 -19.10
CA VAL A 141 -14.31 2.43 -19.46
C VAL A 141 -13.34 2.39 -18.30
N SER A 142 -12.10 2.01 -18.57
CA SER A 142 -11.02 2.10 -17.58
C SER A 142 -10.43 3.49 -17.62
N ILE A 143 -10.48 4.22 -16.51
CA ILE A 143 -9.84 5.55 -16.39
C ILE A 143 -8.50 5.38 -15.70
N TYR A 144 -7.42 5.68 -16.41
CA TYR A 144 -6.06 5.73 -15.86
C TYR A 144 -5.69 7.16 -15.51
N THR A 145 -5.54 7.45 -14.21
CA THR A 145 -5.17 8.78 -13.73
C THR A 145 -3.70 8.85 -13.36
N ALA A 146 -2.99 9.82 -13.95
CA ALA A 146 -1.62 10.13 -13.61
C ALA A 146 -1.44 11.65 -13.48
N VAL A 147 -0.68 12.07 -12.46
CA VAL A 147 -0.32 13.46 -12.18
C VAL A 147 1.18 13.62 -12.35
N ALA A 148 1.58 14.46 -13.30
CA ALA A 148 2.97 14.82 -13.51
C ALA A 148 3.32 16.10 -12.73
N HIS A 149 4.26 16.00 -11.79
CA HIS A 149 4.87 17.15 -11.13
C HIS A 149 6.11 17.58 -11.92
N THR A 150 6.02 18.75 -12.58
CA THR A 150 7.08 19.36 -13.40
C THR A 150 7.27 20.83 -13.04
N ILE A 151 8.47 21.36 -13.28
CA ILE A 151 8.71 22.82 -13.24
C ILE A 151 8.07 23.51 -14.46
N THR A 152 7.96 22.81 -15.59
CA THR A 152 7.38 23.37 -16.82
C THR A 152 5.87 23.57 -16.67
N GLU A 153 5.39 24.78 -16.93
CA GLU A 153 3.96 25.15 -16.85
C GLU A 153 3.09 24.58 -17.98
N LYS A 154 3.69 23.86 -18.94
CA LYS A 154 2.96 23.32 -20.08
C LYS A 154 2.23 22.04 -19.66
N VAL A 155 0.94 22.18 -19.38
CA VAL A 155 0.00 21.06 -19.26
C VAL A 155 -0.35 20.59 -20.67
N THR A 156 0.05 19.37 -21.02
CA THR A 156 -0.37 18.70 -22.26
C THR A 156 -1.41 17.65 -21.89
N VAL A 157 -2.65 17.84 -22.34
CA VAL A 157 -3.68 16.79 -22.25
C VAL A 157 -3.49 15.86 -23.45
N MET A 158 -3.28 14.57 -23.18
CA MET A 158 -3.20 13.54 -24.21
C MET A 158 -4.48 12.71 -24.17
N TYR A 159 -5.21 12.66 -25.29
CA TYR A 159 -6.27 11.70 -25.53
C TYR A 159 -5.73 10.61 -26.44
N VAL A 160 -5.96 9.35 -26.09
CA VAL A 160 -5.63 8.21 -26.92
C VAL A 160 -6.89 7.36 -27.03
N ASP A 161 -7.35 7.14 -28.25
CA ASP A 161 -8.56 6.38 -28.52
C ASP A 161 -8.30 4.87 -28.35
N ASP A 162 -9.29 4.13 -27.88
CA ASP A 162 -9.17 2.68 -27.69
C ASP A 162 -8.95 1.93 -29.02
N GLU A 163 -9.56 2.38 -30.12
CA GLU A 163 -9.29 1.83 -31.46
C GLU A 163 -7.83 2.07 -31.87
N GLU A 164 -7.27 3.23 -31.54
CA GLU A 164 -5.87 3.56 -31.82
C GLU A 164 -4.93 2.65 -31.02
N VAL A 165 -5.22 2.43 -29.73
CA VAL A 165 -4.46 1.47 -28.90
C VAL A 165 -4.56 0.06 -29.47
N LYS A 166 -5.78 -0.41 -29.77
CA LYS A 166 -6.06 -1.74 -30.35
C LYS A 166 -5.33 -1.96 -31.66
N SER A 167 -5.33 -0.96 -32.55
CA SER A 167 -4.61 -1.02 -33.83
C SER A 167 -3.09 -1.18 -33.67
N GLN A 168 -2.55 -0.80 -32.52
CA GLN A 168 -1.13 -0.89 -32.21
C GLN A 168 -0.79 -1.97 -31.16
N VAL A 169 -1.74 -2.81 -30.71
CA VAL A 169 -1.51 -3.82 -29.66
C VAL A 169 -0.30 -4.70 -29.99
N ALA A 170 -0.19 -5.25 -31.19
CA ALA A 170 0.96 -6.10 -31.55
C ALA A 170 2.32 -5.37 -31.45
N LYS A 171 2.35 -4.05 -31.67
CA LYS A 171 3.54 -3.21 -31.51
C LYS A 171 3.79 -2.85 -30.04
N LEU A 172 2.73 -2.61 -29.27
CA LEU A 172 2.80 -2.33 -27.84
C LEU A 172 3.21 -3.58 -27.04
N GLU A 173 2.69 -4.75 -27.40
CA GLU A 173 3.05 -6.05 -26.84
C GLU A 173 4.51 -6.39 -27.11
N LYS A 174 5.00 -6.14 -28.33
CA LYS A 174 6.43 -6.25 -28.65
C LYS A 174 7.34 -5.40 -27.77
N ARG A 175 6.82 -4.33 -27.15
CA ARG A 175 7.59 -3.50 -26.21
C ARG A 175 7.85 -4.23 -24.89
N TRP A 176 7.00 -5.21 -24.54
CA TRP A 176 7.14 -6.07 -23.38
C TRP A 176 7.97 -7.33 -23.68
N ASP A 177 8.20 -7.64 -24.96
CA ASP A 177 9.16 -8.69 -25.34
C ASP A 177 10.53 -8.33 -24.75
N ASN A 178 11.08 -9.26 -23.97
CA ASN A 178 12.34 -9.12 -23.21
C ASN A 178 12.26 -8.23 -21.95
N ILE A 179 11.09 -7.71 -21.56
CA ILE A 179 10.90 -7.09 -20.24
C ILE A 179 10.65 -8.20 -19.22
N SER A 180 11.64 -8.44 -18.36
CA SER A 180 11.46 -9.31 -17.20
C SER A 180 10.61 -8.60 -16.15
N ALA A 181 9.45 -9.17 -15.78
CA ALA A 181 8.63 -8.66 -14.70
C ALA A 181 9.40 -8.70 -13.37
N LEU A 182 9.34 -7.60 -12.62
CA LEU A 182 9.95 -7.54 -11.29
C LEU A 182 9.14 -8.47 -10.36
N PRO A 183 9.75 -9.48 -9.72
CA PRO A 183 9.02 -10.36 -8.81
C PRO A 183 8.56 -9.57 -7.58
N LYS A 184 7.36 -9.89 -7.07
CA LYS A 184 6.79 -9.30 -5.83
C LYS A 184 6.67 -7.77 -5.88
N THR A 185 6.11 -7.24 -6.97
CA THR A 185 5.84 -5.79 -7.12
C THR A 185 4.98 -5.20 -5.99
N HIS A 186 4.09 -5.98 -5.38
CA HIS A 186 3.27 -5.56 -4.23
C HIS A 186 4.10 -5.34 -2.95
N GLU A 187 5.27 -5.96 -2.85
CA GLU A 187 6.28 -5.74 -1.80
C GLU A 187 7.33 -4.70 -2.26
N THR A 188 7.28 -4.24 -3.51
CA THR A 188 8.31 -3.35 -4.05
C THR A 188 7.86 -1.89 -3.94
N HIS A 189 8.62 -1.12 -3.19
CA HIS A 189 8.26 0.26 -2.85
C HIS A 189 9.32 1.28 -3.24
N CYS A 190 10.53 0.84 -3.56
CA CYS A 190 11.58 1.66 -4.12
C CYS A 190 12.27 0.87 -5.22
N VAL A 191 12.50 1.51 -6.36
CA VAL A 191 13.27 0.95 -7.48
C VAL A 191 14.29 1.99 -7.94
N ARG A 192 15.55 1.60 -8.06
CA ARG A 192 16.66 2.46 -8.48
C ARG A 192 17.44 1.78 -9.60
N THR A 193 17.84 2.54 -10.61
CA THR A 193 18.74 2.05 -11.65
C THR A 193 20.17 2.01 -11.10
N GLU A 194 20.83 0.85 -11.15
CA GLU A 194 22.24 0.68 -10.73
C GLU A 194 23.21 0.43 -11.88
N GLY A 195 22.68 0.22 -13.09
CA GLY A 195 23.48 0.00 -14.27
C GLY A 195 22.60 -0.24 -15.48
N VAL A 196 23.23 -0.56 -16.60
CA VAL A 196 22.52 -1.00 -17.82
C VAL A 196 21.84 -2.33 -17.49
N ASN A 197 20.51 -2.39 -17.63
CA ASN A 197 19.68 -3.56 -17.35
C ASN A 197 19.68 -4.05 -15.89
N THR A 198 20.15 -3.24 -14.95
CA THR A 198 20.18 -3.59 -13.53
C THR A 198 19.39 -2.57 -12.71
N VAL A 199 18.37 -3.06 -12.01
CA VAL A 199 17.59 -2.27 -11.07
C VAL A 199 17.64 -2.88 -9.68
N ARG A 200 17.89 -2.04 -8.68
CA ARG A 200 17.80 -2.39 -7.27
C ARG A 200 16.42 -2.03 -6.77
N TYR A 201 15.77 -2.97 -6.11
CA TYR A 201 14.43 -2.78 -5.58
C TYR A 201 14.35 -3.15 -4.11
N SER A 202 13.54 -2.43 -3.35
CA SER A 202 13.44 -2.58 -1.90
C SER A 202 12.05 -2.22 -1.37
N MET A 203 11.77 -2.71 -0.16
CA MET A 203 10.58 -2.33 0.63
C MET A 203 10.64 -0.86 1.09
N THR A 204 11.85 -0.28 1.21
CA THR A 204 12.03 1.12 1.62
C THR A 204 13.16 1.79 0.84
N SER A 205 13.13 3.11 0.74
CA SER A 205 14.21 3.91 0.14
C SER A 205 15.50 3.94 0.97
N LYS A 206 15.48 3.44 2.20
CA LYS A 206 16.63 3.48 3.14
C LYS A 206 17.45 2.20 3.13
N THR A 207 16.83 1.06 2.80
CA THR A 207 17.52 -0.24 2.75
C THR A 207 18.26 -0.47 1.43
N ASP A 208 19.36 -1.22 1.48
CA ASP A 208 20.16 -1.60 0.31
C ASP A 208 19.39 -2.47 -0.71
N GLY A 209 18.24 -3.07 -0.37
CA GLY A 209 17.40 -3.75 -1.36
C GLY A 209 17.99 -5.00 -2.02
N LYS A 210 17.21 -5.58 -2.94
CA LYS A 210 17.57 -6.72 -3.79
C LYS A 210 17.89 -6.22 -5.20
N VAL A 211 18.82 -6.87 -5.88
CA VAL A 211 19.19 -6.52 -7.25
C VAL A 211 18.47 -7.42 -8.23
N PHE A 212 17.83 -6.81 -9.22
CA PHE A 212 17.22 -7.46 -10.35
C PHE A 212 18.00 -7.15 -11.62
N HIS A 213 18.27 -8.19 -12.40
CA HIS A 213 18.92 -8.09 -13.69
C HIS A 213 17.86 -8.41 -14.76
N SER A 214 17.52 -7.42 -15.57
CA SER A 214 16.68 -7.62 -16.74
C SER A 214 17.39 -8.56 -17.70
N LYS A 215 16.63 -9.46 -18.35
CA LYS A 215 17.17 -10.22 -19.47
C LYS A 215 17.31 -9.26 -20.66
N ASN A 216 18.33 -9.49 -21.49
CA ASN A 216 18.52 -8.77 -22.75
C ASN A 216 17.41 -9.12 -23.74
#